data_AF-A0A814KVY9-F1
#
_entry.id   AF-A0A814KVY9-F1
#
_cell.length_a   1.000
_cell.length_b   1.000
_cell.length_c   1.000
_cell.angle_alpha   90.00
_cell.angle_beta   90.00
_cell.angle_gamma   90.00
#
_symmetry.space_group_name_H-M   'P 1'
#
loop_
_entity.id
_entity.type
_entity.pdbx_description
1 polymer ?
#
loop_
_entity_poly.entity_id
_entity_poly.type
_entity_poly.pdbx_seq_one_letter_code
_entity_poly.pdbx_strand_id
1 'polypeptide(L)'
;MEDLKLNETLQTRAKKRSNRYYLNDFEYFRMIKSEFPHTKSASQLGYVNGIVPLVSTVLNPKDVLFIVMGSVKYVHKAKLLTETWLQWSQGNFFIFADTSNASIPLVTLPQLENKPSREDAQHRQLLGSQWIITNKSELIKNVKWFVFADDDTWINIPALLSYLQFFDHRLLLSIGYIWDDMWVTGWSYFSGGGGIVFSQAAFMSTMPIIYTKECPFQTWNDVTFMHCQKQKGVTKIHSDRFFYDKAHVIGTSHHLIPVSYVGKVTFHYINDPAVARRMTCDVAVYWKWPIKGCDNVKRDDMPHLRLP
;
A
#
# COMPACT_ATOMS: atom_id res chain seq x y z
N MET A 1 21.47 -1.87 -16.96
CA MET A 1 21.93 -3.29 -16.94
C MET A 1 21.92 -3.87 -15.54
N GLU A 2 22.47 -3.19 -14.53
CA GLU A 2 22.45 -3.67 -13.13
C GLU A 2 21.03 -3.90 -12.59
N ASP A 3 20.13 -2.93 -12.74
CA ASP A 3 18.74 -3.05 -12.30
C ASP A 3 18.00 -4.22 -12.99
N LEU A 4 18.26 -4.44 -14.28
CA LEU A 4 17.69 -5.57 -15.03
C LEU A 4 18.18 -6.91 -14.49
N LYS A 5 19.50 -7.05 -14.29
CA LYS A 5 20.11 -8.25 -13.72
C LYS A 5 19.60 -8.54 -12.30
N LEU A 6 19.46 -7.50 -11.49
CA LEU A 6 18.90 -7.62 -10.15
C LEU A 6 17.42 -8.06 -10.20
N ASN A 7 16.63 -7.47 -11.09
CA ASN A 7 15.22 -7.82 -11.27
C ASN A 7 15.07 -9.30 -11.69
N GLU A 8 15.86 -9.78 -12.66
CA GLU A 8 15.89 -11.19 -13.09
C GLU A 8 16.27 -12.14 -11.94
N THR A 9 17.21 -11.72 -11.09
CA THR A 9 17.67 -12.51 -9.95
C THR A 9 16.60 -12.63 -8.88
N LEU A 10 15.93 -11.52 -8.53
CA LEU A 10 14.80 -11.49 -7.61
C LEU A 10 13.67 -12.40 -8.10
N GLN A 11 13.32 -12.29 -9.39
CA GLN A 11 12.31 -13.15 -10.02
C GLN A 11 12.69 -14.63 -9.93
N THR A 12 13.94 -14.96 -10.26
CA THR A 12 14.44 -16.34 -10.22
C THR A 12 14.37 -16.91 -8.81
N ARG A 13 14.73 -16.13 -7.79
CA ARG A 13 14.65 -16.55 -6.40
C ARG A 13 13.20 -16.75 -5.95
N ALA A 14 12.30 -15.82 -6.28
CA ALA A 14 10.88 -15.95 -5.97
C ALA A 14 10.27 -17.21 -6.59
N LYS A 15 10.61 -17.52 -7.85
CA LYS A 15 10.16 -18.74 -8.55
C LYS A 15 10.67 -20.03 -7.92
N LYS A 16 11.86 -20.03 -7.33
CA LYS A 16 12.43 -21.21 -6.63
C LYS A 16 11.66 -21.59 -5.37
N ARG A 17 10.85 -20.71 -4.79
CA ARG A 17 10.06 -20.98 -3.57
C ARG A 17 8.69 -21.62 -3.86
N SER A 18 8.59 -22.41 -4.94
CA SER A 18 7.38 -23.06 -5.48
C SER A 18 6.46 -22.18 -6.33
N ASN A 19 5.39 -22.81 -6.85
CA ASN A 19 4.34 -22.21 -7.71
C ASN A 19 3.64 -20.97 -7.10
N ARG A 20 3.89 -20.70 -5.81
CA ARG A 20 3.36 -19.59 -5.01
C ARG A 20 4.07 -18.24 -5.28
N TYR A 21 5.30 -18.27 -5.82
CA TYR A 21 6.03 -17.12 -6.42
C TYR A 21 6.12 -15.85 -5.55
N TYR A 22 6.73 -15.88 -4.37
CA TYR A 22 6.98 -14.63 -3.60
C TYR A 22 8.25 -14.70 -2.73
N LEU A 23 8.69 -13.55 -2.25
CA LEU A 23 9.73 -13.38 -1.23
C LEU A 23 9.14 -12.77 0.03
N ASN A 24 9.71 -13.05 1.20
CA ASN A 24 9.45 -12.24 2.39
C ASN A 24 10.37 -11.00 2.34
N ASP A 25 9.94 -9.90 2.93
CA ASP A 25 10.72 -8.65 2.98
C ASP A 25 12.14 -8.84 3.56
N PHE A 26 12.30 -9.62 4.63
CA PHE A 26 13.59 -9.98 5.20
C PHE A 26 14.52 -10.66 4.19
N GLU A 27 13.96 -11.53 3.34
CA GLU A 27 14.72 -12.24 2.31
C GLU A 27 15.17 -11.29 1.19
N TYR A 28 14.30 -10.37 0.77
CA TYR A 28 14.68 -9.31 -0.16
C TYR A 28 15.86 -8.52 0.38
N PHE A 29 15.78 -8.01 1.62
CA PHE A 29 16.85 -7.21 2.22
C PHE A 29 18.16 -7.98 2.36
N ARG A 30 18.08 -9.26 2.73
CA ARG A 30 19.25 -10.13 2.81
C ARG A 30 19.93 -10.30 1.45
N MET A 31 19.16 -10.51 0.38
CA MET A 31 19.68 -10.69 -0.99
C MET A 31 20.40 -9.45 -1.51
N ILE A 32 19.77 -8.27 -1.40
CA ILE A 32 20.39 -7.03 -1.91
C ILE A 32 21.71 -6.78 -1.17
N LYS A 33 21.74 -7.01 0.15
CA LYS A 33 22.97 -6.88 0.95
C LYS A 33 24.06 -7.86 0.50
N SER A 34 23.73 -9.12 0.23
CA SER A 34 24.74 -10.14 -0.10
C SER A 34 25.28 -10.04 -1.52
N GLU A 35 24.43 -9.70 -2.49
CA GLU A 35 24.78 -9.80 -3.91
C GLU A 35 25.21 -8.46 -4.51
N PHE A 36 24.76 -7.35 -3.94
CA PHE A 36 24.98 -6.02 -4.51
C PHE A 36 25.49 -4.98 -3.48
N PRO A 37 26.52 -5.25 -2.66
CA PRO A 37 26.99 -4.30 -1.65
C PRO A 37 27.51 -2.95 -2.19
N HIS A 38 27.73 -2.83 -3.52
CA HIS A 38 28.37 -1.68 -4.16
C HIS A 38 27.48 -0.89 -5.15
N THR A 39 26.23 -1.27 -5.39
CA THR A 39 25.36 -0.48 -6.27
C THR A 39 25.04 0.87 -5.62
N LYS A 40 24.76 1.93 -6.40
CA LYS A 40 24.29 3.20 -5.82
C LYS A 40 23.02 3.06 -4.97
N SER A 41 22.24 1.98 -5.15
CA SER A 41 21.07 1.54 -4.35
C SER A 41 21.41 0.79 -3.04
N ALA A 42 22.67 0.37 -2.85
CA ALA A 42 23.15 -0.38 -1.67
C ALA A 42 24.40 0.24 -1.01
N SER A 43 25.11 1.13 -1.67
CA SER A 43 26.35 1.77 -1.18
C SER A 43 26.17 2.73 0.00
N GLN A 44 24.94 2.94 0.49
CA GLN A 44 24.65 3.69 1.71
C GLN A 44 24.41 2.82 2.95
N LEU A 45 24.77 1.53 2.89
CA LEU A 45 24.62 0.54 3.97
C LEU A 45 25.58 0.82 5.16
N GLY A 46 25.26 1.82 5.97
CA GLY A 46 25.89 2.04 7.28
C GLY A 46 25.31 1.13 8.36
N TYR A 47 26.15 0.42 9.10
CA TYR A 47 25.75 -0.34 10.29
C TYR A 47 25.46 0.62 11.45
N VAL A 48 24.18 0.77 11.82
CA VAL A 48 23.82 1.21 13.18
C VAL A 48 22.66 0.33 13.67
N ASN A 49 22.92 -0.48 14.70
CA ASN A 49 21.92 -1.23 15.48
C ASN A 49 21.03 -2.25 14.73
N GLY A 50 21.62 -3.12 13.91
CA GLY A 50 20.96 -4.36 13.45
C GLY A 50 19.86 -4.19 12.39
N ILE A 51 19.62 -2.97 11.89
CA ILE A 51 18.77 -2.70 10.74
C ILE A 51 19.67 -2.29 9.58
N VAL A 52 19.48 -2.92 8.43
CA VAL A 52 20.29 -2.76 7.22
C VAL A 52 19.67 -1.63 6.38
N PRO A 53 20.26 -0.42 6.29
CA PRO A 53 19.68 0.64 5.50
C PRO A 53 20.13 0.50 4.04
N LEU A 54 19.28 -0.13 3.23
CA LEU A 54 19.32 0.09 1.78
C LEU A 54 18.92 1.54 1.53
N VAL A 55 19.75 2.26 0.78
CA VAL A 55 19.65 3.70 0.44
C VAL A 55 18.37 4.36 0.93
N SER A 56 18.44 5.12 2.02
CA SER A 56 17.28 5.91 2.44
C SER A 56 17.09 7.04 1.42
N THR A 57 16.41 6.76 0.31
CA THR A 57 15.73 7.84 -0.40
C THR A 57 14.69 8.35 0.57
N VAL A 58 14.93 9.51 1.17
CA VAL A 58 13.92 10.16 2.00
C VAL A 58 12.69 10.33 1.13
N LEU A 59 11.67 9.55 1.41
CA LEU A 59 10.40 9.59 0.70
C LEU A 59 9.54 10.67 1.34
N ASN A 60 8.87 11.42 0.49
CA ASN A 60 7.88 12.41 0.88
C ASN A 60 6.50 11.92 0.43
N PRO A 61 5.40 12.41 1.03
CA PRO A 61 4.06 11.96 0.63
C PRO A 61 3.75 12.08 -0.86
N LYS A 62 4.32 13.08 -1.54
CA LYS A 62 4.18 13.28 -3.00
C LYS A 62 4.83 12.19 -3.85
N ASP A 63 5.75 11.40 -3.29
CA ASP A 63 6.33 10.24 -3.97
C ASP A 63 5.35 9.07 -4.05
N VAL A 64 4.20 9.13 -3.35
CA VAL A 64 3.25 8.03 -3.21
C VAL A 64 1.86 8.46 -3.64
N LEU A 65 1.29 7.79 -4.65
CA LEU A 65 -0.08 8.00 -5.09
C LEU A 65 -1.00 6.95 -4.47
N PHE A 66 -2.03 7.40 -3.76
CA PHE A 66 -3.04 6.51 -3.18
C PHE A 66 -4.24 6.35 -4.12
N ILE A 67 -4.61 5.12 -4.43
CA ILE A 67 -5.73 4.74 -5.30
C ILE A 67 -6.73 3.98 -4.44
N VAL A 68 -7.78 4.68 -4.01
CA VAL A 68 -8.73 4.19 -3.02
C VAL A 68 -10.02 3.76 -3.71
N MET A 69 -10.55 2.61 -3.32
CA MET A 69 -11.89 2.20 -3.71
C MET A 69 -12.92 2.99 -2.91
N GLY A 70 -13.93 3.56 -3.56
CA GLY A 70 -15.03 4.26 -2.88
C GLY A 70 -16.39 3.93 -3.47
N SER A 71 -17.42 4.50 -2.84
CA SER A 71 -18.79 4.50 -3.37
C SER A 71 -19.60 5.65 -2.79
N VAL A 72 -20.57 6.17 -3.57
CA VAL A 72 -21.51 7.20 -3.09
C VAL A 72 -22.41 6.68 -1.95
N LYS A 73 -22.61 5.36 -1.86
CA LYS A 73 -23.33 4.72 -0.75
C LYS A 73 -22.56 4.85 0.59
N TYR A 74 -21.24 4.92 0.54
CA TYR A 74 -20.35 4.91 1.71
C TYR A 74 -19.55 6.21 1.85
N VAL A 75 -20.16 7.35 1.48
CA VAL A 75 -19.57 8.69 1.55
C VAL A 75 -18.97 9.00 2.93
N HIS A 76 -19.59 8.52 4.02
CA HIS A 76 -19.06 8.68 5.38
C HIS A 76 -17.68 8.03 5.58
N LYS A 77 -17.39 6.91 4.90
CA LYS A 77 -16.07 6.27 4.95
C LYS A 77 -15.02 7.12 4.25
N ALA A 78 -15.29 7.58 3.02
CA ALA A 78 -14.40 8.48 2.30
C ALA A 78 -14.14 9.79 3.08
N LYS A 79 -15.18 10.32 3.75
CA LYS A 79 -15.03 11.44 4.70
C LYS A 79 -14.06 11.13 5.84
N LEU A 80 -14.21 9.95 6.44
CA LEU A 80 -13.33 9.53 7.53
C LEU A 80 -11.87 9.46 7.08
N LEU A 81 -11.60 8.92 5.89
CA LEU A 81 -10.24 8.86 5.35
C LEU A 81 -9.65 10.28 5.19
N THR A 82 -10.39 11.21 4.56
CA THR A 82 -9.94 12.59 4.31
C THR A 82 -9.79 13.44 5.58
N GLU A 83 -10.58 13.14 6.62
CA GLU A 83 -10.44 13.73 7.95
C GLU A 83 -9.34 13.07 8.79
N THR A 84 -8.76 11.95 8.35
CA THR A 84 -7.72 11.21 9.07
C THR A 84 -6.48 11.04 8.19
N TRP A 85 -6.05 9.80 7.93
CA TRP A 85 -4.73 9.51 7.38
C TRP A 85 -4.47 10.10 5.98
N LEU A 86 -5.52 10.32 5.16
CA LEU A 86 -5.33 10.95 3.84
C LEU A 86 -4.86 12.40 3.95
N GLN A 87 -5.00 13.08 5.10
CA GLN A 87 -4.39 14.40 5.29
C GLN A 87 -2.87 14.36 5.05
N TRP A 88 -2.19 13.28 5.46
CA TRP A 88 -0.75 13.14 5.26
C TRP A 88 -0.36 12.91 3.79
N SER A 89 -1.29 12.51 2.92
CA SER A 89 -1.01 12.30 1.49
C SER A 89 -0.73 13.58 0.72
N GLN A 90 -0.97 14.76 1.32
CA GLN A 90 -0.83 16.07 0.69
C GLN A 90 -1.64 16.21 -0.61
N GLY A 91 -2.80 15.55 -0.69
CA GLY A 91 -3.68 15.58 -1.86
C GLY A 91 -3.28 14.60 -2.97
N ASN A 92 -2.27 13.75 -2.75
CA ASN A 92 -1.83 12.79 -3.76
C ASN A 92 -2.64 11.48 -3.72
N PHE A 93 -3.94 11.59 -4.02
CA PHE A 93 -4.83 10.43 -4.01
C PHE A 93 -5.98 10.56 -5.02
N PHE A 94 -6.59 9.43 -5.35
CA PHE A 94 -7.87 9.34 -6.05
C PHE A 94 -8.77 8.36 -5.31
N ILE A 95 -10.03 8.74 -5.06
CA ILE A 95 -11.07 7.83 -4.56
C ILE A 95 -12.02 7.52 -5.72
N PHE A 96 -11.85 6.37 -6.37
CA PHE A 96 -12.70 6.00 -7.51
C PHE A 96 -14.01 5.39 -7.02
N ALA A 97 -15.13 5.92 -7.50
CA ALA A 97 -16.48 5.57 -7.06
C ALA A 97 -17.43 5.31 -8.24
N ASP A 98 -18.62 4.83 -7.90
CA ASP A 98 -19.75 4.59 -8.82
C ASP A 98 -20.52 5.86 -9.20
N THR A 99 -20.36 6.94 -8.44
CA THR A 99 -20.91 8.27 -8.75
C THR A 99 -19.97 9.33 -8.19
N SER A 100 -19.79 10.42 -8.92
CA SER A 100 -19.01 11.56 -8.43
C SER A 100 -19.72 12.29 -7.29
N ASN A 101 -18.95 12.92 -6.42
CA ASN A 101 -19.47 13.80 -5.40
C ASN A 101 -18.50 14.97 -5.24
N ALA A 102 -18.97 16.21 -5.28
CA ALA A 102 -18.08 17.37 -5.11
C ALA A 102 -17.81 17.73 -3.64
N SER A 103 -18.69 17.29 -2.72
CA SER A 103 -18.55 17.57 -1.28
C SER A 103 -17.51 16.69 -0.60
N ILE A 104 -17.20 15.53 -1.21
CA ILE A 104 -16.18 14.57 -0.77
C ILE A 104 -15.45 14.11 -2.03
N PRO A 105 -14.11 14.06 -2.10
CA PRO A 105 -13.34 13.90 -3.34
C PRO A 105 -13.48 12.52 -4.01
N LEU A 106 -14.70 12.16 -4.42
CA LEU A 106 -15.05 10.95 -5.17
C LEU A 106 -14.98 11.25 -6.66
N VAL A 107 -14.23 10.44 -7.37
CA VAL A 107 -14.04 10.52 -8.83
C VAL A 107 -14.77 9.35 -9.47
N THR A 108 -15.69 9.63 -10.39
CA THR A 108 -16.33 8.61 -11.23
C THR A 108 -15.72 8.63 -12.63
N LEU A 109 -15.73 7.47 -13.29
CA LEU A 109 -15.41 7.34 -14.70
C LEU A 109 -16.70 6.90 -15.43
N PRO A 110 -16.87 7.21 -16.73
CA PRO A 110 -18.07 6.81 -17.48
C PRO A 110 -18.39 5.31 -17.39
N GLN A 111 -17.35 4.47 -17.32
CA GLN A 111 -17.48 3.01 -17.20
C GLN A 111 -17.95 2.54 -15.82
N LEU A 112 -17.78 3.37 -14.78
CA LEU A 112 -18.12 3.10 -13.39
C LEU A 112 -19.47 3.71 -12.98
N GLU A 113 -19.99 4.63 -13.77
CA GLU A 113 -21.18 5.42 -13.43
C GLU A 113 -22.41 4.54 -13.18
N ASN A 114 -23.07 4.75 -12.04
CA ASN A 114 -24.26 4.01 -11.58
C ASN A 114 -24.05 2.50 -11.46
N LYS A 115 -22.83 2.07 -11.10
CA LYS A 115 -22.46 0.67 -10.88
C LYS A 115 -22.04 0.41 -9.42
N PRO A 116 -23.02 0.33 -8.49
CA PRO A 116 -22.77 0.30 -7.05
C PRO A 116 -22.43 -1.10 -6.50
N SER A 117 -22.57 -2.17 -7.28
CA SER A 117 -22.44 -3.54 -6.78
C SER A 117 -21.01 -3.85 -6.31
N ARG A 118 -20.85 -4.95 -5.57
CA ARG A 118 -19.54 -5.41 -5.09
C ARG A 118 -18.67 -5.89 -6.24
N GLU A 119 -19.28 -6.53 -7.22
CA GLU A 119 -18.68 -7.01 -8.46
C GLU A 119 -18.20 -5.82 -9.29
N ASP A 120 -19.03 -4.80 -9.45
CA ASP A 120 -18.65 -3.56 -10.14
C ASP A 120 -17.48 -2.83 -9.46
N ALA A 121 -17.45 -2.86 -8.11
CA ALA A 121 -16.41 -2.22 -7.33
C ALA A 121 -15.00 -2.74 -7.68
N GLN A 122 -14.88 -4.02 -8.09
CA GLN A 122 -13.61 -4.64 -8.48
C GLN A 122 -12.96 -3.95 -9.69
N HIS A 123 -13.73 -3.21 -10.48
CA HIS A 123 -13.20 -2.51 -11.64
C HIS A 123 -12.68 -1.10 -11.32
N ARG A 124 -13.03 -0.51 -10.17
CA ARG A 124 -12.79 0.92 -9.86
C ARG A 124 -11.31 1.29 -9.83
N GLN A 125 -10.51 0.53 -9.08
CA GLN A 125 -9.06 0.78 -9.01
C GLN A 125 -8.35 0.41 -10.33
N LEU A 126 -8.81 -0.63 -11.03
CA LEU A 126 -8.23 -1.09 -12.30
C LEU A 126 -8.42 -0.04 -13.40
N LEU A 127 -9.66 0.37 -13.65
CA LEU A 127 -10.01 1.39 -14.63
C LEU A 127 -9.49 2.77 -14.22
N GLY A 128 -9.56 3.09 -12.93
CA GLY A 128 -8.98 4.30 -12.36
C GLY A 128 -7.48 4.41 -12.63
N SER A 129 -6.74 3.33 -12.47
CA SER A 129 -5.30 3.29 -12.75
C SER A 129 -4.98 3.46 -14.23
N GLN A 130 -5.74 2.83 -15.12
CA GLN A 130 -5.61 3.03 -16.56
C GLN A 130 -5.92 4.47 -16.96
N TRP A 131 -6.97 5.07 -16.37
CA TRP A 131 -7.30 6.47 -16.58
C TRP A 131 -6.18 7.40 -16.09
N ILE A 132 -5.59 7.13 -14.92
CA ILE A 132 -4.45 7.88 -14.39
C ILE A 132 -3.29 7.85 -15.39
N ILE A 133 -2.92 6.69 -15.93
CA ILE A 133 -1.85 6.56 -16.94
C ILE A 133 -2.10 7.47 -18.14
N THR A 134 -3.31 7.48 -18.66
CA THR A 134 -3.66 8.24 -19.85
C THR A 134 -3.81 9.74 -19.60
N ASN A 135 -4.32 10.14 -18.43
CA ASN A 135 -4.78 11.51 -18.18
C ASN A 135 -3.93 12.29 -17.17
N LYS A 136 -3.00 11.63 -16.48
CA LYS A 136 -2.18 12.20 -15.39
C LYS A 136 -0.70 11.86 -15.58
N SER A 137 -0.21 11.87 -16.83
CA SER A 137 1.18 11.53 -17.17
C SER A 137 2.21 12.35 -16.39
N GLU A 138 2.02 13.66 -16.24
CA GLU A 138 2.93 14.53 -15.47
C GLU A 138 2.94 14.21 -13.97
N LEU A 139 1.81 13.77 -13.41
CA LEU A 139 1.75 13.30 -12.03
C LEU A 139 2.59 12.03 -11.87
N ILE A 140 2.38 11.05 -12.75
CA ILE A 140 3.02 9.74 -12.70
C ILE A 140 4.54 9.83 -12.79
N LYS A 141 5.08 10.75 -13.59
CA LYS A 141 6.54 10.96 -13.71
C LYS A 141 7.22 11.20 -12.36
N ASN A 142 6.50 11.83 -11.43
CA ASN A 142 7.01 12.20 -10.10
C ASN A 142 6.64 11.20 -9.00
N VAL A 143 5.77 10.23 -9.29
CA VAL A 143 5.32 9.22 -8.32
C VAL A 143 6.22 7.99 -8.39
N LYS A 144 6.75 7.59 -7.24
CA LYS A 144 7.60 6.40 -7.08
C LYS A 144 6.80 5.16 -6.69
N TRP A 145 5.70 5.34 -5.95
CA TRP A 145 4.92 4.23 -5.40
C TRP A 145 3.42 4.46 -5.58
N PHE A 146 2.70 3.38 -5.87
CA PHE A 146 1.24 3.38 -6.02
C PHE A 146 0.66 2.47 -4.95
N VAL A 147 -0.27 2.99 -4.15
CA VAL A 147 -0.86 2.27 -3.02
C VAL A 147 -2.35 2.09 -3.26
N PHE A 148 -2.79 0.84 -3.32
CA PHE A 148 -4.19 0.46 -3.44
C PHE A 148 -4.77 0.19 -2.06
N ALA A 149 -5.95 0.72 -1.79
CA ALA A 149 -6.63 0.60 -0.51
C ALA A 149 -8.15 0.61 -0.66
N ASP A 150 -8.84 -0.07 0.26
CA ASP A 150 -10.30 -0.02 0.35
C ASP A 150 -10.75 1.18 1.19
N ASP A 151 -12.05 1.51 1.14
CA ASP A 151 -12.62 2.64 1.89
C ASP A 151 -12.62 2.47 3.42
N ASP A 152 -12.27 1.28 3.91
CA ASP A 152 -12.10 0.95 5.33
C ASP A 152 -10.69 0.42 5.67
N THR A 153 -9.72 0.72 4.80
CA THR A 153 -8.29 0.56 5.09
C THR A 153 -7.76 1.84 5.74
N TRP A 154 -7.16 1.72 6.92
CA TRP A 154 -6.42 2.82 7.54
C TRP A 154 -4.92 2.66 7.24
N ILE A 155 -4.24 3.73 6.83
CA ILE A 155 -2.83 3.69 6.43
C ILE A 155 -2.00 4.62 7.32
N ASN A 156 -0.96 4.06 7.91
CA ASN A 156 0.09 4.81 8.58
C ASN A 156 1.10 5.32 7.55
N ILE A 157 0.83 6.48 6.94
CA ILE A 157 1.71 7.06 5.91
C ILE A 157 3.17 7.23 6.41
N PRO A 158 3.44 7.73 7.64
CA PRO A 158 4.81 7.79 8.15
C PRO A 158 5.53 6.43 8.13
N ALA A 159 4.90 5.37 8.64
CA ALA A 159 5.47 4.02 8.62
C ALA A 159 5.61 3.47 7.21
N LEU A 160 4.65 3.75 6.32
CA LEU A 160 4.71 3.39 4.91
C LEU A 160 5.96 3.99 4.24
N LEU A 161 6.19 5.30 4.37
CA LEU A 161 7.35 5.96 3.76
C LEU A 161 8.66 5.44 4.36
N SER A 162 8.71 5.30 5.68
CA SER A 162 9.86 4.74 6.38
C SER A 162 10.15 3.28 5.98
N TYR A 163 9.17 2.54 5.50
CA TYR A 163 9.33 1.17 5.04
C TYR A 163 9.72 1.11 3.55
N LEU A 164 9.03 1.88 2.70
CA LEU A 164 9.25 1.89 1.25
C LEU A 164 10.60 2.50 0.85
N GLN A 165 11.19 3.36 1.69
CA GLN A 165 12.53 3.92 1.41
C GLN A 165 13.62 2.86 1.23
N PHE A 166 13.42 1.64 1.74
CA PHE A 166 14.38 0.54 1.62
C PHE A 166 14.22 -0.30 0.34
N PHE A 167 13.25 0.03 -0.51
CA PHE A 167 13.01 -0.66 -1.77
C PHE A 167 13.29 0.26 -2.94
N ASP A 168 13.79 -0.31 -4.03
CA ASP A 168 14.00 0.44 -5.26
C ASP A 168 12.74 0.42 -6.14
N HIS A 169 12.08 1.57 -6.25
CA HIS A 169 10.87 1.75 -7.05
C HIS A 169 11.05 1.54 -8.56
N ARG A 170 12.30 1.41 -9.04
CA ARG A 170 12.62 1.15 -10.46
C ARG A 170 12.64 -0.35 -10.78
N LEU A 171 12.67 -1.20 -9.75
CA LEU A 171 12.56 -2.65 -9.91
C LEU A 171 11.09 -3.05 -10.02
N LEU A 172 10.78 -4.18 -10.67
CA LEU A 172 9.41 -4.68 -10.77
C LEU A 172 8.98 -5.33 -9.46
N LEU A 173 8.59 -4.50 -8.48
CA LEU A 173 8.21 -4.94 -7.14
C LEU A 173 6.74 -4.64 -6.83
N SER A 174 6.10 -5.57 -6.14
CA SER A 174 4.82 -5.34 -5.46
C SER A 174 4.88 -5.89 -4.05
N ILE A 175 4.27 -5.18 -3.09
CA ILE A 175 4.44 -5.41 -1.65
C ILE A 175 3.08 -5.38 -0.97
N GLY A 176 2.86 -6.28 -0.01
CA GLY A 176 1.63 -6.35 0.77
C GLY A 176 1.56 -7.64 1.59
N TYR A 177 0.43 -7.86 2.25
CA TYR A 177 0.16 -9.13 2.92
C TYR A 177 -0.29 -10.16 1.88
N ILE A 178 0.39 -11.29 1.78
CA ILE A 178 0.06 -12.35 0.82
C ILE A 178 -0.82 -13.40 1.48
N TRP A 179 -1.99 -13.64 0.89
CA TRP A 179 -2.81 -14.82 1.12
C TRP A 179 -2.32 -15.94 0.22
N ASP A 180 -1.97 -17.05 0.83
CA ASP A 180 -1.39 -18.19 0.16
C ASP A 180 -2.38 -19.35 0.20
N ASP A 181 -2.93 -19.71 -0.97
CA ASP A 181 -3.86 -20.84 -1.11
C ASP A 181 -5.13 -20.72 -0.25
N MET A 182 -5.55 -19.49 0.05
CA MET A 182 -6.61 -19.23 1.03
C MET A 182 -8.02 -19.23 0.40
N TRP A 183 -8.29 -18.35 -0.57
CA TRP A 183 -9.61 -18.29 -1.24
C TRP A 183 -9.56 -18.57 -2.74
N VAL A 184 -8.35 -18.58 -3.31
CA VAL A 184 -8.13 -19.00 -4.70
C VAL A 184 -7.08 -20.10 -4.67
N THR A 185 -7.53 -21.34 -4.80
CA THR A 185 -6.66 -22.51 -4.67
C THR A 185 -5.52 -22.49 -5.68
N GLY A 186 -4.30 -22.75 -5.22
CA GLY A 186 -3.08 -22.75 -6.04
C GLY A 186 -2.52 -21.36 -6.36
N TRP A 187 -3.08 -20.29 -5.80
CA TRP A 187 -2.59 -18.93 -5.98
C TRP A 187 -2.13 -18.30 -4.68
N SER A 188 -1.08 -17.48 -4.78
CA SER A 188 -0.68 -16.55 -3.73
C SER A 188 -0.88 -15.13 -4.23
N TYR A 189 -1.76 -14.37 -3.61
CA TYR A 189 -2.14 -13.03 -4.02
C TYR A 189 -2.22 -12.12 -2.80
N PHE A 190 -2.19 -10.81 -3.02
CA PHE A 190 -2.27 -9.89 -1.90
C PHE A 190 -3.69 -9.82 -1.34
N SER A 191 -3.83 -9.66 -0.04
CA SER A 191 -5.09 -9.19 0.55
C SER A 191 -5.35 -7.76 0.07
N GLY A 192 -6.38 -7.55 -0.77
CA GLY A 192 -6.76 -6.22 -1.26
C GLY A 192 -7.02 -5.22 -0.14
N GLY A 193 -7.87 -5.60 0.83
CA GLY A 193 -8.20 -4.77 1.99
C GLY A 193 -7.01 -4.53 2.94
N GLY A 194 -6.04 -5.43 2.99
CA GLY A 194 -4.77 -5.20 3.70
C GLY A 194 -3.89 -4.12 3.07
N GLY A 195 -4.25 -3.63 1.88
CA GLY A 195 -3.48 -2.65 1.12
C GLY A 195 -2.37 -3.29 0.28
N ILE A 196 -2.19 -2.78 -0.93
CA ILE A 196 -1.20 -3.30 -1.89
C ILE A 196 -0.35 -2.15 -2.41
N VAL A 197 0.97 -2.33 -2.46
CA VAL A 197 1.92 -1.36 -3.00
C VAL A 197 2.53 -1.86 -4.28
N PHE A 198 2.60 -0.99 -5.28
CA PHE A 198 3.32 -1.22 -6.53
C PHE A 198 4.44 -0.18 -6.62
N SER A 199 5.63 -0.66 -6.96
CA SER A 199 6.69 0.21 -7.48
C SER A 199 6.25 0.90 -8.77
N GLN A 200 6.85 2.04 -9.11
CA GLN A 200 6.58 2.73 -10.37
C GLN A 200 6.76 1.81 -11.57
N ALA A 201 7.84 1.03 -11.60
CA ALA A 201 8.08 0.08 -12.69
C ALA A 201 7.01 -1.04 -12.76
N ALA A 202 6.58 -1.59 -11.62
CA ALA A 202 5.50 -2.58 -11.60
C ALA A 202 4.16 -1.97 -12.06
N PHE A 203 3.82 -0.76 -11.62
CA PHE A 203 2.58 -0.08 -12.04
C PHE A 203 2.57 0.16 -13.56
N MET A 204 3.64 0.74 -14.10
CA MET A 204 3.74 1.07 -15.53
C MET A 204 3.80 -0.16 -16.43
N SER A 205 4.31 -1.29 -15.95
CA SER A 205 4.32 -2.55 -16.71
C SER A 205 2.98 -3.30 -16.64
N THR A 206 2.29 -3.24 -15.49
CA THR A 206 1.10 -4.06 -15.21
C THR A 206 -0.18 -3.42 -15.73
N MET A 207 -0.45 -2.15 -15.39
CA MET A 207 -1.75 -1.53 -15.69
C MET A 207 -2.13 -1.49 -17.18
N PRO A 208 -1.19 -1.27 -18.13
CA PRO A 208 -1.53 -1.24 -19.55
C PRO A 208 -2.05 -2.56 -20.12
N ILE A 209 -1.76 -3.70 -19.48
CA ILE A 209 -2.16 -5.02 -19.99
C ILE A 209 -3.43 -5.57 -19.35
N ILE A 210 -3.97 -4.91 -18.33
CA ILE A 210 -5.23 -5.31 -17.68
C ILE A 210 -6.38 -5.18 -18.70
N TYR A 211 -7.28 -6.16 -18.72
CA TYR A 211 -8.38 -6.32 -19.69
C TYR A 211 -7.95 -6.67 -21.12
N THR A 212 -6.67 -6.97 -21.36
CA THR A 212 -6.22 -7.47 -22.65
C THR A 212 -6.27 -9.00 -22.72
N LYS A 213 -6.01 -9.57 -23.90
CA LYS A 213 -5.83 -11.03 -24.04
C LYS A 213 -4.64 -11.55 -23.22
N GLU A 214 -3.61 -10.74 -23.01
CA GLU A 214 -2.43 -11.09 -22.20
C GLU A 214 -2.80 -11.20 -20.71
N CYS A 215 -3.65 -10.30 -20.23
CA CYS A 215 -4.17 -10.36 -18.87
C CYS A 215 -5.68 -10.03 -18.81
N PRO A 216 -6.54 -11.05 -18.91
CA PRO A 216 -7.97 -10.86 -18.71
C PRO A 216 -8.27 -10.57 -17.24
N PHE A 217 -9.37 -9.86 -17.00
CA PHE A 217 -9.91 -9.66 -15.66
C PHE A 217 -10.19 -10.99 -14.98
N GLN A 218 -9.82 -11.07 -13.71
CA GLN A 218 -10.17 -12.16 -12.80
C GLN A 218 -11.31 -11.68 -11.89
N THR A 219 -12.00 -12.59 -11.21
CA THR A 219 -13.19 -12.26 -10.39
C THR A 219 -12.98 -11.09 -9.40
N TRP A 220 -11.77 -10.92 -8.87
CA TRP A 220 -11.43 -9.89 -7.88
C TRP A 220 -10.26 -9.03 -8.37
N ASN A 221 -10.22 -7.76 -7.95
CA ASN A 221 -9.18 -6.81 -8.38
C ASN A 221 -7.76 -7.23 -7.94
N ASP A 222 -7.60 -7.67 -6.70
CA ASP A 222 -6.35 -8.14 -6.11
C ASP A 222 -5.82 -9.42 -6.77
N VAL A 223 -6.72 -10.34 -7.10
CA VAL A 223 -6.41 -11.53 -7.92
C VAL A 223 -6.01 -11.12 -9.34
N THR A 224 -6.73 -10.16 -9.94
CA THR A 224 -6.40 -9.62 -11.28
C THR A 224 -5.02 -9.00 -11.31
N PHE A 225 -4.70 -8.17 -10.32
CA PHE A 225 -3.38 -7.58 -10.16
C PHE A 225 -2.29 -8.65 -10.16
N MET A 226 -2.45 -9.69 -9.34
CA MET A 226 -1.48 -10.78 -9.27
C MET A 226 -1.34 -11.52 -10.60
N HIS A 227 -2.47 -11.87 -11.21
CA HIS A 227 -2.49 -12.57 -12.50
C HIS A 227 -1.69 -11.79 -13.56
N CYS A 228 -1.92 -10.48 -13.69
CA CYS A 228 -1.20 -9.63 -14.65
C CYS A 228 0.28 -9.44 -14.28
N GLN A 229 0.57 -9.23 -13.00
CA GLN A 229 1.93 -9.08 -12.49
C GLN A 229 2.79 -10.31 -12.78
N LYS A 230 2.20 -11.50 -12.74
CA LYS A 230 2.89 -12.75 -13.12
C LYS A 230 3.37 -12.72 -14.58
N GLN A 231 2.54 -12.22 -15.49
CA GLN A 231 2.90 -12.10 -16.92
C GLN A 231 4.07 -11.14 -17.15
N LYS A 232 4.16 -10.09 -16.32
CA LYS A 232 5.24 -9.09 -16.38
C LYS A 232 6.48 -9.44 -15.55
N GLY A 233 6.48 -10.57 -14.84
CA GLY A 233 7.60 -10.94 -13.96
C GLY A 233 7.77 -10.01 -12.77
N VAL A 234 6.69 -9.39 -12.27
CA VAL A 234 6.77 -8.56 -11.06
C VAL A 234 7.05 -9.44 -9.85
N THR A 235 8.08 -9.13 -9.08
CA THR A 235 8.42 -9.85 -7.84
C THR A 235 7.48 -9.43 -6.72
N LYS A 236 6.80 -10.41 -6.11
CA LYS A 236 5.95 -10.19 -4.94
C LYS A 236 6.78 -10.24 -3.66
N ILE A 237 6.51 -9.30 -2.76
CA ILE A 237 7.13 -9.21 -1.44
C ILE A 237 6.03 -9.28 -0.39
N HIS A 238 5.98 -10.38 0.35
CA HIS A 238 5.15 -10.54 1.53
C HIS A 238 5.71 -9.70 2.68
N SER A 239 4.83 -8.99 3.40
CA SER A 239 5.19 -8.26 4.62
C SER A 239 4.04 -8.22 5.64
N ASP A 240 4.33 -8.66 6.86
CA ASP A 240 3.43 -8.60 8.02
C ASP A 240 3.22 -7.17 8.58
N ARG A 241 3.79 -6.16 7.91
CA ARG A 241 3.49 -4.75 8.20
C ARG A 241 2.14 -4.33 7.62
N PHE A 242 1.65 -5.04 6.61
CA PHE A 242 0.33 -4.86 6.04
C PHE A 242 -0.61 -5.81 6.76
N PHE A 243 -1.65 -5.28 7.42
CA PHE A 243 -2.53 -6.09 8.23
C PHE A 243 -3.91 -6.17 7.57
N TYR A 244 -4.30 -7.40 7.21
CA TYR A 244 -5.59 -7.69 6.57
C TYR A 244 -6.76 -7.79 7.55
N ASP A 245 -6.49 -7.69 8.85
CA ASP A 245 -7.49 -7.74 9.92
C ASP A 245 -7.40 -6.51 10.84
N LYS A 246 -8.43 -6.33 11.68
CA LYS A 246 -8.55 -5.18 12.56
C LYS A 246 -7.37 -5.17 13.51
N ALA A 247 -6.95 -3.98 13.93
CA ALA A 247 -6.03 -3.89 15.06
C ALA A 247 -6.68 -4.61 16.26
N HIS A 248 -6.02 -5.63 16.82
CA HIS A 248 -6.55 -6.37 17.96
C HIS A 248 -6.77 -5.40 19.13
N VAL A 249 -8.03 -5.04 19.37
CA VAL A 249 -8.46 -4.32 20.58
C VAL A 249 -8.63 -5.39 21.66
N ILE A 250 -7.59 -5.61 22.47
CA ILE A 250 -7.74 -6.46 23.64
C ILE A 250 -8.60 -5.69 24.66
N GLY A 251 -9.85 -6.13 24.80
CA GLY A 251 -10.66 -5.92 26.00
C GLY A 251 -11.65 -4.75 25.94
N THR A 252 -12.91 -5.09 26.17
CA THR A 252 -14.03 -4.20 26.49
C THR A 252 -13.81 -3.51 27.84
N SER A 253 -12.95 -2.50 27.83
CA SER A 253 -12.94 -1.40 28.80
C SER A 253 -12.00 -0.35 28.23
N HIS A 254 -12.58 0.73 27.70
CA HIS A 254 -11.93 1.98 27.31
C HIS A 254 -10.40 1.96 27.09
N HIS A 255 -10.01 2.08 25.82
CA HIS A 255 -8.84 2.87 25.38
C HIS A 255 -7.42 2.29 25.39
N LEU A 256 -7.15 1.09 24.87
CA LEU A 256 -5.77 0.76 24.46
C LEU A 256 -5.74 -0.06 23.16
N ILE A 257 -5.31 0.57 22.07
CA ILE A 257 -4.80 -0.14 20.88
C ILE A 257 -3.32 -0.41 21.20
N PRO A 258 -2.85 -1.67 21.22
CA PRO A 258 -1.49 -1.99 21.66
C PRO A 258 -0.45 -1.34 20.75
N VAL A 259 0.57 -0.72 21.35
CA VAL A 259 1.77 -0.05 20.76
C VAL A 259 2.33 -0.71 19.51
N SER A 260 2.11 -2.01 19.31
CA SER A 260 2.44 -2.72 18.09
C SER A 260 1.92 -2.04 16.80
N TYR A 261 0.85 -1.24 16.84
CA TYR A 261 0.24 -0.72 15.61
C TYR A 261 0.95 0.51 15.00
N VAL A 262 1.64 1.34 15.80
CA VAL A 262 2.28 2.56 15.26
C VAL A 262 3.48 2.26 14.35
N GLY A 263 4.00 1.02 14.38
CA GLY A 263 5.02 0.52 13.46
C GLY A 263 4.47 -0.30 12.27
N LYS A 264 3.15 -0.51 12.21
CA LYS A 264 2.49 -1.19 11.08
C LYS A 264 2.07 -0.18 10.03
N VAL A 265 1.98 -0.64 8.79
CA VAL A 265 1.70 0.18 7.60
C VAL A 265 0.21 0.33 7.36
N THR A 266 -0.56 -0.76 7.47
CA THR A 266 -2.02 -0.75 7.25
C THR A 266 -2.76 -1.58 8.28
N PHE A 267 -4.04 -1.26 8.46
CA PHE A 267 -5.03 -2.10 9.14
C PHE A 267 -6.37 -2.06 8.41
N HIS A 268 -7.10 -3.17 8.49
CA HIS A 268 -8.40 -3.35 7.86
C HIS A 268 -9.27 -4.26 8.72
N TYR A 269 -10.44 -3.95 9.23
CA TYR A 269 -11.43 -3.01 8.73
C TYR A 269 -11.61 -1.87 9.74
N ILE A 270 -11.05 -0.70 9.47
CA ILE A 270 -11.15 0.46 10.37
C ILE A 270 -12.35 1.30 9.94
N ASN A 271 -13.52 0.94 10.46
CA ASN A 271 -14.79 1.61 10.19
C ASN A 271 -15.24 2.57 11.31
N ASP A 272 -14.69 2.43 12.52
CA ASP A 272 -15.06 3.27 13.66
C ASP A 272 -14.29 4.61 13.61
N PRO A 273 -14.98 5.76 13.50
CA PRO A 273 -14.33 7.06 13.46
C PRO A 273 -13.48 7.40 14.70
N ALA A 274 -13.87 6.93 15.88
CA ALA A 274 -13.10 7.14 17.11
C ALA A 274 -11.78 6.35 17.06
N VAL A 275 -11.82 5.11 16.57
CA VAL A 275 -10.62 4.28 16.38
C VAL A 275 -9.70 4.90 15.35
N ALA A 276 -10.21 5.27 14.16
CA ALA A 276 -9.42 5.89 13.10
C ALA A 276 -8.75 7.20 13.57
N ARG A 277 -9.49 8.08 14.24
CA ARG A 277 -8.95 9.33 14.79
C ARG A 277 -7.88 9.09 15.83
N ARG A 278 -8.11 8.14 16.75
CA ARG A 278 -7.12 7.79 17.78
C ARG A 278 -5.84 7.25 17.17
N MET A 279 -5.95 6.27 16.26
CA MET A 279 -4.79 5.71 15.54
C MET A 279 -4.00 6.81 14.82
N THR A 280 -4.71 7.75 14.21
CA THR A 280 -4.12 8.87 13.49
C THR A 280 -3.37 9.83 14.42
N CYS A 281 -3.97 10.23 15.54
CA CYS A 281 -3.31 11.13 16.50
C CYS A 281 -2.12 10.47 17.20
N ASP A 282 -2.23 9.20 17.58
CA ASP A 282 -1.14 8.44 18.20
C ASP A 282 0.06 8.34 17.26
N VAL A 283 -0.17 8.05 15.98
CA VAL A 283 0.88 8.05 14.94
C VAL A 283 1.45 9.43 14.70
N ALA A 284 0.62 10.47 14.66
CA ALA A 284 1.07 11.85 14.50
C ALA A 284 2.10 12.23 15.57
N VAL A 285 1.83 11.86 16.83
CA VAL A 285 2.73 12.13 17.94
C VAL A 285 3.95 11.21 17.94
N TYR A 286 3.77 9.91 17.71
CA TYR A 286 4.89 8.94 17.70
C TYR A 286 5.92 9.28 16.61
N TRP A 287 5.46 9.52 15.39
CA TRP A 287 6.31 9.82 14.25
C TRP A 287 6.71 11.29 14.15
N LYS A 288 6.16 12.16 15.01
CA LYS A 288 6.29 13.63 14.93
C LYS A 288 5.84 14.17 13.56
N TRP A 289 4.71 13.68 13.09
CA TRP A 289 4.07 14.04 11.82
C TRP A 289 2.74 14.74 12.09
N PRO A 290 2.73 16.08 12.19
CA PRO A 290 1.53 16.84 12.55
C PRO A 290 0.35 16.54 11.62
N ILE A 291 -0.85 16.58 12.18
CA ILE A 291 -2.11 16.40 11.46
C ILE A 291 -3.19 17.23 12.12
N LYS A 292 -4.04 17.86 11.30
CA LYS A 292 -5.09 18.74 11.80
C LYS A 292 -6.10 17.93 12.61
N GLY A 293 -6.49 18.45 13.77
CA GLY A 293 -7.45 17.81 14.66
C GLY A 293 -6.82 16.93 15.74
N CYS A 294 -5.48 16.86 15.80
CA CYS A 294 -4.74 16.16 16.85
C CYS A 294 -3.88 17.09 17.72
N ASP A 295 -4.06 18.41 17.60
CA ASP A 295 -3.18 19.44 18.20
C ASP A 295 -3.14 19.42 19.74
N ASN A 296 -4.18 18.87 20.38
CA ASN A 296 -4.29 18.79 21.83
C ASN A 296 -3.78 17.46 22.42
N VAL A 297 -3.34 16.51 21.60
CA VAL A 297 -2.88 15.19 22.07
C VAL A 297 -1.38 15.26 22.34
N LYS A 298 -0.96 15.13 23.61
CA LYS A 298 0.46 15.10 23.97
C LYS A 298 0.94 13.67 24.18
N ARG A 299 2.25 13.47 24.05
CA ARG A 299 2.89 12.16 24.31
C ARG A 299 2.60 11.63 25.73
N ASP A 300 2.50 12.53 26.70
CA ASP A 300 2.23 12.19 28.10
C ASP A 300 0.80 11.65 28.30
N ASP A 301 -0.13 11.98 27.40
CA ASP A 301 -1.51 11.48 27.38
C ASP A 301 -1.63 10.08 26.75
N MET A 302 -0.50 9.49 26.32
CA MET A 302 -0.43 8.18 25.67
C MET A 302 0.48 7.21 26.45
N PRO A 303 0.06 6.80 27.66
CA PRO A 303 0.84 5.88 28.49
C PRO A 303 1.09 4.53 27.81
N HIS A 304 0.21 4.12 26.87
CA HIS A 304 0.47 2.95 26.03
C HIS A 304 1.70 3.13 25.16
N LEU A 305 1.93 4.28 24.52
CA LEU A 305 3.07 4.48 23.60
C LEU A 305 4.45 4.62 24.28
N ARG A 306 4.55 4.40 25.60
CA ARG A 306 5.85 4.30 26.27
C ARG A 306 6.52 3.03 25.77
N LEU A 307 7.60 3.20 25.00
CA LEU A 307 8.52 2.11 24.68
C LEU A 307 8.96 1.48 26.02
N PRO A 308 9.06 0.14 26.13
CA PRO A 308 9.68 -0.48 27.30
C PRO A 308 11.11 0.03 27.53
#